data_AF-A0A5C0UES0-F1
#
_entry.id   AF-A0A5C0UES0-F1
#
_cell.length_a   1.000
_cell.length_b   1.000
_cell.length_c   1.000
_cell.angle_alpha   90.00
_cell.angle_beta   90.00
_cell.angle_gamma   90.00
#
_symmetry.space_group_name_H-M   'P 1'
#
loop_
_entity.id
_entity.type
_entity.pdbx_description
1 polymer ?
#
loop_
_entity_poly.entity_id
_entity_poly.type
_entity_poly.pdbx_seq_one_letter_code
_entity_poly.pdbx_strand_id
1 'polypeptide(L)'
;MNYNNFGLIKISGAYFQDKEEELMNFLNKNRDKKLVFMVGGGNITRGRYVESKDRLLKDRMGILSTLINGVSLGEKMLSLSLNPYICAPICNEDVINPYNPMKIKELMQKNTHKIIVCGGLGWSGNISTDTAMVVRGLELSCSWVCKISEIGGVFEEDPNINPEAKLLNYLDYDQALKYDAYDKSAALIAKENNLPLVFAKLDNLSKMISDLENGKFNSINSTIIKNLI
;
A
#
# COMPACT_ATOMS: atom_id res chain seq x y z
N MET A 1 -13.72 -5.85 21.19
CA MET A 1 -13.21 -6.64 20.04
C MET A 1 -11.72 -6.37 19.97
N ASN A 2 -10.87 -7.40 20.04
CA ASN A 2 -9.44 -7.23 19.78
C ASN A 2 -9.29 -6.84 18.31
N TYR A 3 -9.13 -5.56 18.02
CA TYR A 3 -8.75 -5.12 16.68
C TYR A 3 -7.40 -5.78 16.38
N ASN A 4 -7.36 -6.66 15.39
CA ASN A 4 -6.08 -7.08 14.83
C ASN A 4 -5.46 -5.79 14.26
N ASN A 5 -4.43 -5.27 14.92
CA ASN A 5 -3.67 -4.08 14.49
C ASN A 5 -2.81 -4.40 13.26
N PHE A 6 -3.42 -4.94 12.20
CA PHE A 6 -2.78 -5.21 10.93
C PHE A 6 -2.97 -3.99 10.04
N GLY A 7 -1.88 -3.44 9.55
CA GLY A 7 -1.88 -2.41 8.52
C GLY A 7 -1.44 -2.99 7.18
N LEU A 8 -1.99 -2.48 6.08
CA LEU A 8 -1.44 -2.75 4.75
C LEU A 8 -0.96 -1.45 4.13
N ILE A 9 0.28 -1.46 3.64
CA ILE A 9 0.94 -0.31 3.04
C ILE A 9 1.25 -0.63 1.58
N LYS A 10 0.81 0.23 0.67
CA LYS A 10 1.17 0.17 -0.75
C LYS A 10 2.32 1.13 -1.04
N ILE A 11 3.45 0.55 -1.42
CA ILE A 11 4.68 1.24 -1.82
C ILE A 11 4.67 1.42 -3.35
N SER A 12 4.85 2.66 -3.81
CA SER A 12 5.00 2.94 -5.24
C SER A 12 6.34 2.41 -5.76
N GLY A 13 6.38 1.99 -7.02
CA GLY A 13 7.61 1.53 -7.68
C GLY A 13 8.76 2.55 -7.63
N ALA A 14 8.46 3.85 -7.58
CA ALA A 14 9.46 4.92 -7.49
C ALA A 14 10.35 4.82 -6.24
N TYR A 15 9.86 4.25 -5.14
CA TYR A 15 10.64 4.08 -3.90
C TYR A 15 11.79 3.07 -4.05
N PHE A 16 11.80 2.27 -5.11
CA PHE A 16 12.86 1.30 -5.39
C PHE A 16 14.01 1.88 -6.22
N GLN A 17 13.93 3.13 -6.65
CA GLN A 17 14.99 3.80 -7.43
C GLN A 17 15.75 4.82 -6.58
N ASP A 18 15.04 5.82 -6.05
CA ASP A 18 15.70 7.01 -5.48
C ASP A 18 15.51 7.16 -3.97
N LYS A 19 14.74 6.27 -3.32
CA LYS A 19 14.34 6.39 -1.91
C LYS A 19 14.55 5.13 -1.09
N GLU A 20 15.56 4.36 -1.48
CA GLU A 20 15.86 3.09 -0.83
C GLU A 20 16.23 3.26 0.65
N GLU A 21 17.06 4.25 0.98
CA GLU A 21 17.48 4.51 2.36
C GLU A 21 16.31 4.88 3.27
N GLU A 22 15.38 5.73 2.80
CA GLU A 22 14.16 6.07 3.52
C GLU A 22 13.32 4.82 3.83
N LEU A 23 13.16 3.93 2.84
CA LEU A 23 12.43 2.68 2.99
C LEU A 23 13.09 1.74 3.99
N MET A 24 14.41 1.58 3.93
CA MET A 24 15.16 0.75 4.87
C MET A 24 15.05 1.26 6.30
N ASN A 25 15.16 2.58 6.49
CA ASN A 25 14.97 3.23 7.79
C ASN A 25 13.55 3.02 8.33
N PHE A 26 12.53 3.14 7.47
CA PHE A 26 11.15 2.87 7.85
C PHE A 26 10.95 1.41 8.29
N LEU A 27 11.46 0.44 7.52
CA LEU A 27 11.33 -0.99 7.82
C LEU A 27 11.99 -1.34 9.16
N ASN A 28 13.19 -0.81 9.41
CA ASN A 28 13.92 -1.05 10.66
C ASN A 28 13.18 -0.46 11.87
N LYS A 29 12.66 0.78 11.76
CA LYS A 29 11.90 1.45 12.82
C LYS A 29 10.58 0.75 13.18
N ASN A 30 9.94 0.09 12.21
CA ASN A 30 8.61 -0.53 12.38
C ASN A 30 8.68 -2.07 12.39
N ARG A 31 9.80 -2.63 12.86
CA ARG A 31 10.02 -4.08 12.86
C ARG A 31 9.10 -4.86 13.78
N ASP A 32 8.56 -4.23 14.82
CA ASP A 32 7.58 -4.79 15.75
C ASP A 32 6.15 -4.75 15.20
N LYS A 33 5.88 -3.90 14.20
CA LYS A 33 4.53 -3.66 13.66
C LYS A 33 4.05 -4.76 12.73
N LYS A 34 2.76 -5.08 12.79
CA LYS A 34 2.14 -6.11 11.95
C LYS A 34 1.69 -5.48 10.62
N LEU A 35 2.61 -5.46 9.66
CA LEU A 35 2.43 -4.77 8.38
C LEU A 35 2.47 -5.73 7.20
N VAL A 36 1.54 -5.52 6.27
CA VAL A 36 1.53 -6.12 4.93
C VAL A 36 1.98 -5.07 3.93
N PHE A 37 2.86 -5.45 3.01
CA PHE A 37 3.38 -4.57 1.98
C PHE A 37 2.85 -4.99 0.62
N MET A 38 2.27 -4.06 -0.13
CA MET A 38 1.99 -4.21 -1.55
C MET A 38 2.93 -3.33 -2.34
N VAL A 39 3.46 -3.83 -3.45
CA VAL A 39 4.43 -3.12 -4.27
C VAL A 39 3.86 -2.79 -5.65
N GLY A 40 4.02 -1.55 -6.10
CA GLY A 40 3.71 -1.14 -7.46
C GLY A 40 4.86 -1.42 -8.43
N GLY A 41 4.58 -1.59 -9.72
CA GLY A 41 5.57 -1.91 -10.77
C GLY A 41 5.90 -0.75 -11.73
N GLY A 42 5.55 0.48 -11.35
CA GLY A 42 5.60 1.65 -12.23
C GLY A 42 7.01 2.05 -12.67
N ASN A 43 8.03 1.85 -11.83
CA ASN A 43 9.45 2.12 -12.15
C ASN A 43 9.96 1.28 -13.32
N ILE A 44 9.59 0.00 -13.39
CA ILE A 44 10.03 -0.93 -14.45
C ILE A 44 9.21 -0.74 -15.73
N THR A 45 7.89 -0.56 -15.60
CA THR A 45 7.01 -0.44 -16.77
C THR A 45 6.98 0.94 -17.41
N ARG A 46 7.22 2.03 -16.64
CA ARG A 46 7.29 3.40 -17.18
C ARG A 46 8.72 3.81 -17.52
N GLY A 47 9.73 3.14 -16.95
CA GLY A 47 11.12 3.30 -17.31
C GLY A 47 11.44 2.61 -18.63
N ARG A 48 11.27 3.29 -19.76
CA ARG A 48 11.91 3.01 -21.07
C ARG A 48 11.50 1.77 -21.87
N TYR A 49 10.71 0.82 -21.37
CA TYR A 49 10.55 -0.48 -22.08
C TYR A 49 9.15 -0.86 -22.61
N VAL A 50 8.10 -0.05 -22.43
CA VAL A 50 6.72 -0.51 -22.78
C VAL A 50 5.88 0.53 -23.51
N GLU A 51 6.18 0.75 -24.80
CA GLU A 51 5.19 1.29 -25.74
C GLU A 51 4.31 0.16 -26.30
N SER A 52 3.54 -0.51 -25.44
CA SER A 52 2.51 -1.44 -25.91
C SER A 52 1.25 -0.67 -26.27
N LYS A 53 0.80 -0.79 -27.53
CA LYS A 53 -0.53 -0.34 -27.96
C LYS A 53 -1.64 -1.20 -27.36
N ASP A 54 -1.33 -2.43 -26.98
CA ASP A 54 -2.26 -3.33 -26.29
C ASP A 54 -2.22 -3.05 -24.78
N ARG A 55 -3.34 -2.55 -24.27
CA ARG A 55 -3.55 -2.25 -22.84
C ARG A 55 -3.46 -3.50 -21.97
N LEU A 56 -3.97 -4.65 -22.43
CA LEU A 56 -3.94 -5.89 -21.66
C LEU A 56 -2.50 -6.35 -21.44
N LEU A 57 -1.67 -6.32 -22.48
CA LEU A 57 -0.24 -6.68 -22.36
C LEU A 57 0.49 -5.70 -21.45
N LYS A 58 0.20 -4.39 -21.56
CA LYS A 58 0.76 -3.36 -20.67
C LYS A 58 0.41 -3.62 -19.19
N ASP A 59 -0.84 -3.96 -18.90
CA ASP A 59 -1.29 -4.28 -17.54
C ASP A 59 -0.58 -5.54 -17.01
N ARG A 60 -0.43 -6.58 -17.85
CA ARG A 60 0.32 -7.80 -17.49
C ARG A 60 1.79 -7.51 -17.19
N MET A 61 2.44 -6.66 -17.97
CA MET A 61 3.81 -6.23 -17.70
C MET A 61 3.89 -5.45 -16.37
N GLY A 62 2.86 -4.65 -16.06
CA GLY A 62 2.72 -3.96 -14.77
C GLY A 62 2.66 -4.94 -13.61
N ILE A 63 1.81 -5.97 -13.73
CA ILE A 63 1.66 -7.04 -12.75
C ILE A 63 2.98 -7.79 -12.56
N LEU A 64 3.65 -8.21 -13.62
CA LEU A 64 4.94 -8.92 -13.54
C LEU A 64 6.03 -8.05 -12.89
N SER A 65 6.04 -6.75 -13.18
CA SER A 65 6.98 -5.82 -12.57
C SER A 65 6.83 -5.73 -11.04
N THR A 66 5.62 -5.95 -10.50
CA THR A 66 5.44 -6.04 -9.05
C THR A 66 6.12 -7.26 -8.45
N LEU A 67 6.25 -8.38 -9.18
CA LEU A 67 6.97 -9.56 -8.70
C LEU A 67 8.46 -9.24 -8.52
N ILE A 68 9.06 -8.53 -9.48
CA ILE A 68 10.47 -8.11 -9.44
C ILE A 68 10.70 -7.19 -8.23
N ASN A 69 9.88 -6.15 -8.06
CA ASN A 69 9.98 -5.26 -6.91
C ASN A 69 9.71 -5.98 -5.58
N GLY A 70 8.87 -7.01 -5.57
CA GLY A 70 8.59 -7.83 -4.40
C GLY A 70 9.81 -8.62 -3.94
N VAL A 71 10.52 -9.25 -4.87
CA VAL A 71 11.79 -9.94 -4.61
C VAL A 71 12.84 -8.95 -4.10
N SER A 72 12.97 -7.79 -4.74
CA SER A 72 13.89 -6.74 -4.28
C SER A 72 13.56 -6.25 -2.86
N LEU A 73 12.28 -6.05 -2.53
CA LEU A 73 11.86 -5.70 -1.17
C LEU A 73 12.15 -6.82 -0.17
N GLY A 74 11.99 -8.08 -0.58
CA GLY A 74 12.31 -9.25 0.22
C GLY A 74 13.79 -9.31 0.57
N GLU A 75 14.69 -9.12 -0.40
CA GLU A 75 16.13 -9.06 -0.17
C GLU A 75 16.50 -7.97 0.87
N LYS A 76 15.91 -6.78 0.72
CA LYS A 76 16.05 -5.66 1.66
C LYS A 76 15.56 -5.99 3.06
N MET A 77 14.43 -6.68 3.18
CA MET A 77 13.94 -7.17 4.47
C MET A 77 14.86 -8.24 5.06
N LEU A 78 15.44 -9.12 4.25
CA LEU A 78 16.41 -10.13 4.71
C LEU A 78 17.67 -9.48 5.27
N SER A 79 18.22 -8.45 4.63
CA SER A 79 19.40 -7.74 5.15
C SER A 79 19.13 -7.03 6.49
N LEU A 80 17.86 -6.70 6.79
CA LEU A 80 17.39 -6.20 8.08
C LEU A 80 16.93 -7.29 9.06
N SER A 81 17.11 -8.57 8.71
CA SER A 81 16.63 -9.72 9.51
C SER A 81 15.11 -9.70 9.79
N LEU A 82 14.30 -9.29 8.80
CA LEU A 82 12.84 -9.14 8.92
C LEU A 82 12.01 -10.30 8.34
N ASN A 83 12.63 -11.45 8.04
CA ASN A 83 11.98 -12.69 7.58
C ASN A 83 10.76 -12.47 6.65
N PRO A 84 10.99 -12.03 5.40
CA PRO A 84 9.91 -11.73 4.47
C PRO A 84 9.16 -12.99 4.04
N TYR A 85 7.84 -12.87 3.87
CA TYR A 85 7.00 -13.83 3.19
C TYR A 85 6.45 -13.19 1.92
N ILE A 86 7.08 -13.51 0.78
CA ILE A 86 6.69 -13.00 -0.53
C ILE A 86 5.63 -13.92 -1.11
N CYS A 87 4.52 -13.35 -1.55
CA CYS A 87 3.44 -14.12 -2.17
C CYS A 87 2.76 -13.38 -3.31
N ALA A 88 2.15 -14.14 -4.23
CA ALA A 88 1.39 -13.59 -5.35
C ALA A 88 0.24 -14.55 -5.75
N PRO A 89 -0.86 -14.03 -6.34
CA PRO A 89 -1.95 -14.86 -6.84
C PRO A 89 -1.64 -15.59 -8.17
N ILE A 90 -0.53 -15.24 -8.82
CA ILE A 90 -0.20 -15.66 -10.20
C ILE A 90 1.13 -16.44 -10.29
N CYS A 91 1.77 -16.72 -9.17
CA CYS A 91 3.10 -17.33 -9.12
C CYS A 91 3.16 -18.32 -7.95
N ASN A 92 3.82 -19.45 -8.18
CA ASN A 92 4.09 -20.48 -7.19
C ASN A 92 5.47 -21.07 -7.49
N GLU A 93 6.49 -20.38 -7.01
CA GLU A 93 7.90 -20.68 -7.25
C GLU A 93 8.65 -20.66 -5.91
N ASP A 94 9.89 -21.14 -5.89
CA ASP A 94 10.69 -21.27 -4.66
C ASP A 94 10.78 -19.97 -3.82
N VAL A 95 10.82 -18.81 -4.50
CA VAL A 95 10.95 -17.49 -3.86
C VAL A 95 9.59 -16.81 -3.61
N ILE A 96 8.55 -17.17 -4.38
CA ILE A 96 7.24 -16.52 -4.34
C ILE A 96 6.16 -17.56 -4.06
N ASN A 97 5.61 -17.47 -2.85
CA ASN A 97 4.57 -18.36 -2.37
C ASN A 97 3.23 -18.07 -3.06
N PRO A 98 2.33 -19.06 -3.17
CA PRO A 98 0.96 -18.81 -3.59
C PRO A 98 0.25 -17.94 -2.55
N TYR A 99 -0.52 -16.95 -3.01
CA TYR A 99 -1.31 -16.10 -2.13
C TYR A 99 -2.32 -16.94 -1.35
N ASN A 100 -2.18 -16.99 -0.01
CA ASN A 100 -3.08 -17.68 0.89
C ASN A 100 -3.46 -16.77 2.07
N PRO A 101 -4.68 -16.19 2.11
CA PRO A 101 -5.06 -15.23 3.12
C PRO A 101 -5.12 -15.83 4.52
N MET A 102 -5.45 -17.13 4.66
CA MET A 102 -5.47 -17.81 5.96
C MET A 102 -4.05 -17.94 6.51
N LYS A 103 -3.10 -18.35 5.66
CA LYS A 103 -1.68 -18.46 6.05
C LYS A 103 -1.09 -17.10 6.41
N ILE A 104 -1.37 -16.08 5.60
CA ILE A 104 -0.90 -14.72 5.86
C ILE A 104 -1.42 -14.22 7.21
N LYS A 105 -2.71 -14.40 7.49
CA LYS A 105 -3.30 -14.02 8.78
C LYS A 105 -2.65 -14.75 9.96
N GLU A 106 -2.36 -16.05 9.83
CA GLU A 106 -1.64 -16.82 10.84
C GLU A 106 -0.24 -16.24 11.12
N LEU A 107 0.53 -15.94 10.08
CA LEU A 107 1.88 -15.37 10.19
C LEU A 107 1.86 -13.96 10.81
N MET A 108 0.87 -13.14 10.43
CA MET A 108 0.64 -11.81 10.98
C MET A 108 0.23 -11.84 12.45
N GLN A 109 -0.63 -12.78 12.85
CA GLN A 109 -1.01 -12.98 14.25
C GLN A 109 0.21 -13.28 15.12
N LYS A 110 1.07 -14.19 14.65
CA LYS A 110 2.33 -14.59 15.31
C LYS A 110 3.45 -13.53 15.20
N ASN A 111 3.32 -12.55 14.31
CA ASN A 111 4.34 -11.54 13.99
C ASN A 111 5.71 -12.13 13.61
N THR A 112 5.73 -13.27 12.93
CA THR A 112 6.98 -13.98 12.60
C THR A 112 7.56 -13.60 11.24
N HIS A 113 6.76 -12.97 10.39
CA HIS A 113 7.15 -12.60 9.02
C HIS A 113 6.61 -11.22 8.66
N LYS A 114 7.33 -10.52 7.78
CA LYS A 114 6.81 -9.35 7.06
C LYS A 114 6.22 -9.82 5.74
N ILE A 115 4.97 -9.49 5.48
CA ILE A 115 4.25 -10.02 4.33
C ILE A 115 4.43 -9.09 3.15
N ILE A 116 4.82 -9.62 1.99
CA ILE A 116 4.90 -8.89 0.73
C ILE A 116 3.91 -9.54 -0.24
N VAL A 117 2.88 -8.79 -0.65
CA VAL A 117 1.88 -9.21 -1.63
C VAL A 117 2.18 -8.55 -2.97
N CYS A 118 2.49 -9.37 -3.95
CA CYS A 118 2.75 -8.97 -5.33
C CYS A 118 1.62 -9.42 -6.26
N GLY A 119 1.64 -8.94 -7.50
CA GLY A 119 0.71 -9.35 -8.55
C GLY A 119 -0.72 -8.82 -8.41
N GLY A 120 -0.98 -7.91 -7.47
CA GLY A 120 -2.29 -7.29 -7.26
C GLY A 120 -3.40 -8.33 -7.00
N LEU A 121 -4.45 -8.32 -7.83
CA LEU A 121 -5.54 -9.31 -7.80
C LEU A 121 -5.36 -10.43 -8.84
N GLY A 122 -4.18 -10.54 -9.45
CA GLY A 122 -3.87 -11.51 -10.50
C GLY A 122 -4.13 -10.98 -11.90
N TRP A 123 -4.53 -11.85 -12.83
CA TRP A 123 -4.68 -11.50 -14.25
C TRP A 123 -5.95 -10.71 -14.60
N SER A 124 -6.72 -10.30 -13.58
CA SER A 124 -7.88 -9.43 -13.75
C SER A 124 -7.45 -8.09 -14.37
N GLY A 125 -7.78 -7.90 -15.64
CA GLY A 125 -7.50 -6.66 -16.35
C GLY A 125 -8.30 -5.48 -15.80
N ASN A 126 -7.85 -4.26 -16.08
CA ASN A 126 -8.52 -3.01 -15.70
C ASN A 126 -8.68 -2.77 -14.19
N ILE A 127 -7.90 -3.43 -13.33
CA ILE A 127 -7.90 -3.19 -11.89
C ILE A 127 -6.73 -2.29 -11.50
N SER A 128 -7.02 -1.21 -10.80
CA SER A 128 -6.01 -0.30 -10.25
C SER A 128 -5.27 -0.97 -9.08
N THR A 129 -4.01 -0.57 -8.84
CA THR A 129 -3.28 -1.02 -7.64
C THR A 129 -3.93 -0.56 -6.34
N ASP A 130 -4.67 0.55 -6.36
CA ASP A 130 -5.35 1.08 -5.17
C ASP A 130 -6.63 0.27 -4.89
N THR A 131 -7.37 -0.14 -5.93
CA THR A 131 -8.47 -1.11 -5.78
C THR A 131 -7.95 -2.45 -5.22
N ALA A 132 -6.82 -2.94 -5.76
CA ALA A 132 -6.20 -4.17 -5.27
C ALA A 132 -5.77 -4.06 -3.80
N MET A 133 -5.23 -2.91 -3.39
CA MET A 133 -4.86 -2.62 -2.01
C MET A 133 -6.05 -2.74 -1.06
N VAL A 134 -7.19 -2.16 -1.42
CA VAL A 134 -8.42 -2.22 -0.63
C VAL A 134 -8.92 -3.66 -0.51
N VAL A 135 -9.02 -4.39 -1.62
CA VAL A 135 -9.49 -5.79 -1.62
C VAL A 135 -8.58 -6.69 -0.78
N ARG A 136 -7.25 -6.60 -0.94
CA ARG A 136 -6.30 -7.36 -0.12
C ARG A 136 -6.36 -6.97 1.35
N GLY A 137 -6.55 -5.69 1.65
CA GLY A 137 -6.74 -5.21 3.03
C GLY A 137 -7.95 -5.86 3.70
N LEU A 138 -9.07 -5.96 2.99
CA LEU A 138 -10.29 -6.62 3.48
C LEU A 138 -10.09 -8.13 3.68
N GLU A 139 -9.51 -8.85 2.71
CA GLU A 139 -9.26 -10.30 2.80
C GLU A 139 -8.36 -10.66 4.00
N LEU A 140 -7.40 -9.79 4.30
CA LEU A 140 -6.45 -9.93 5.40
C LEU A 140 -6.96 -9.32 6.72
N SER A 141 -8.16 -8.75 6.72
CA SER A 141 -8.78 -8.11 7.89
C SER A 141 -7.90 -7.01 8.49
N CYS A 142 -7.29 -6.20 7.62
CA CYS A 142 -6.52 -5.03 8.02
C CYS A 142 -7.43 -3.96 8.64
N SER A 143 -6.94 -3.29 9.68
CA SER A 143 -7.64 -2.18 10.33
C SER A 143 -7.57 -0.87 9.53
N TRP A 144 -6.63 -0.78 8.59
CA TRP A 144 -6.45 0.35 7.68
C TRP A 144 -5.57 -0.06 6.50
N VAL A 145 -5.69 0.68 5.40
CA VAL A 145 -4.80 0.57 4.24
C VAL A 145 -4.18 1.93 3.93
N CYS A 146 -2.91 1.96 3.58
CA CYS A 146 -2.16 3.19 3.35
C CYS A 146 -1.51 3.21 1.98
N LYS A 147 -1.79 4.24 1.19
CA LYS A 147 -1.03 4.58 -0.02
C LYS A 147 0.05 5.58 0.34
N ILE A 148 1.31 5.22 0.08
CA ILE A 148 2.42 6.15 0.22
C ILE A 148 2.51 7.02 -1.03
N SER A 149 2.72 8.32 -0.84
CA SER A 149 2.88 9.30 -1.92
C SER A 149 4.00 10.30 -1.62
N GLU A 150 4.48 10.94 -2.69
CA GLU A 150 5.45 12.04 -2.63
C GLU A 150 4.89 13.34 -2.07
N ILE A 151 3.60 13.61 -2.29
CA ILE A 151 2.96 14.86 -1.84
C ILE A 151 2.51 14.74 -0.37
N GLY A 152 2.16 13.53 0.07
CA GLY A 152 1.95 13.18 1.49
C GLY A 152 0.52 13.30 1.98
N GLY A 153 -0.42 13.75 1.16
CA GLY A 153 -1.82 13.90 1.52
C GLY A 153 -2.67 14.40 0.35
N VAL A 154 -3.95 14.61 0.64
CA VAL A 154 -4.91 15.26 -0.26
C VAL A 154 -4.97 16.73 0.12
N PHE A 155 -4.84 17.62 -0.85
CA PHE A 155 -4.83 19.06 -0.64
C PHE A 155 -6.06 19.69 -1.31
N GLU A 156 -6.49 20.86 -0.82
CA GLU A 156 -7.58 21.62 -1.45
C GLU A 156 -7.27 22.00 -2.91
N GLU A 157 -5.98 22.24 -3.19
CA GLU A 157 -5.42 22.59 -4.49
C GLU A 157 -4.06 21.88 -4.67
N ASP A 158 -3.50 21.84 -5.88
CA ASP A 158 -2.17 21.23 -6.10
C ASP A 158 -1.09 22.05 -5.38
N PRO A 159 -0.40 21.49 -4.36
CA PRO A 159 0.59 22.23 -3.59
C PRO A 159 1.86 22.57 -4.38
N ASN A 160 2.07 21.95 -5.56
CA ASN A 160 3.15 22.33 -6.47
C ASN A 160 2.83 23.61 -7.26
N ILE A 161 1.55 23.96 -7.36
CA ILE A 161 1.07 25.17 -8.05
C ILE A 161 0.76 26.28 -7.03
N ASN A 162 0.08 25.92 -5.93
CA ASN A 162 -0.27 26.82 -4.84
C ASN A 162 0.41 26.39 -3.54
N PRO A 163 1.51 27.07 -3.12
CA PRO A 163 2.19 26.77 -1.86
C PRO A 163 1.33 26.93 -0.60
N GLU A 164 0.24 27.71 -0.67
CA GLU A 164 -0.71 27.91 0.43
C GLU A 164 -1.82 26.85 0.47
N ALA A 165 -1.76 25.85 -0.42
CA ALA A 165 -2.74 24.78 -0.46
C ALA A 165 -2.80 24.05 0.88
N LYS A 166 -4.01 23.95 1.45
CA LYS A 166 -4.21 23.33 2.75
C LYS A 166 -4.33 21.83 2.62
N LEU A 167 -3.63 21.12 3.49
CA LEU A 167 -3.79 19.68 3.64
C LEU A 167 -5.15 19.37 4.26
N LEU A 168 -5.87 18.44 3.64
CA LEU A 168 -7.13 17.91 4.14
C LEU A 168 -6.83 16.71 5.05
N ASN A 169 -6.83 16.95 6.35
CA ASN A 169 -6.50 15.93 7.37
C ASN A 169 -7.51 14.78 7.40
N TYR A 170 -8.80 15.09 7.25
CA TYR A 170 -9.89 14.11 7.24
C TYR A 170 -10.80 14.37 6.06
N LEU A 171 -11.21 13.28 5.42
CA LEU A 171 -12.23 13.29 4.39
C LEU A 171 -13.21 12.15 4.64
N ASP A 172 -14.47 12.36 4.32
CA ASP A 172 -15.34 11.23 4.01
C ASP A 172 -15.03 10.69 2.60
N TYR A 173 -15.61 9.54 2.26
CA TYR A 173 -15.37 8.92 0.96
C TYR A 173 -15.93 9.74 -0.22
N ASP A 174 -16.97 10.54 -0.01
CA ASP A 174 -17.58 11.35 -1.07
C ASP A 174 -16.70 12.58 -1.38
N GLN A 175 -16.11 13.17 -0.35
CA GLN A 175 -15.06 14.18 -0.45
C GLN A 175 -13.80 13.59 -1.09
N ALA A 176 -13.37 12.39 -0.69
CA ALA A 176 -12.21 11.74 -1.29
C ALA A 176 -12.37 11.50 -2.81
N LEU A 177 -13.59 11.17 -3.25
CA LEU A 177 -13.94 11.06 -4.67
C LEU A 177 -13.89 12.43 -5.37
N LYS A 178 -14.35 13.50 -4.71
CA LYS A 178 -14.30 14.86 -5.26
C LYS A 178 -12.86 15.35 -5.49
N TYR A 179 -11.92 14.95 -4.65
CA TYR A 179 -10.50 15.33 -4.76
C TYR A 179 -9.64 14.29 -5.51
N ASP A 180 -10.26 13.32 -6.19
CA ASP A 180 -9.56 12.26 -6.93
C ASP A 180 -8.45 11.54 -6.11
N ALA A 181 -8.64 11.42 -4.79
CA ALA A 181 -7.63 10.87 -3.89
C ALA A 181 -7.34 9.39 -4.20
N TYR A 182 -8.38 8.68 -4.62
CA TYR A 182 -8.41 7.25 -4.96
C TYR A 182 -9.30 7.01 -6.18
N ASP A 183 -9.09 5.89 -6.88
CA ASP A 183 -10.04 5.48 -7.91
C ASP A 183 -11.40 5.14 -7.29
N LYS A 184 -12.46 5.33 -8.10
CA LYS A 184 -13.84 5.18 -7.65
C LYS A 184 -14.13 3.80 -7.04
N SER A 185 -13.58 2.74 -7.63
CA SER A 185 -13.79 1.38 -7.14
C SER A 185 -13.17 1.17 -5.77
N ALA A 186 -11.93 1.63 -5.56
CA ALA A 186 -11.26 1.57 -4.27
C ALA A 186 -12.03 2.30 -3.16
N ALA A 187 -12.47 3.54 -3.44
CA ALA A 187 -13.21 4.35 -2.48
C ALA A 187 -14.56 3.73 -2.10
N LEU A 188 -15.33 3.23 -3.06
CA LEU A 188 -16.64 2.62 -2.80
C LEU A 188 -16.54 1.31 -2.01
N ILE A 189 -15.63 0.41 -2.41
CA ILE A 189 -15.42 -0.86 -1.69
C ILE A 189 -15.00 -0.58 -0.25
N ALA A 190 -14.12 0.40 -0.03
CA ALA A 190 -13.67 0.79 1.31
C ALA A 190 -14.81 1.40 2.15
N LYS A 191 -15.65 2.25 1.53
CA LYS A 191 -16.85 2.85 2.15
C LYS A 191 -17.82 1.79 2.67
N GLU A 192 -18.17 0.84 1.83
CA GLU A 192 -19.10 -0.26 2.16
C GLU A 192 -18.60 -1.13 3.31
N ASN A 193 -17.28 -1.27 3.44
CA ASN A 193 -16.66 -2.14 4.45
C ASN A 193 -16.10 -1.37 5.65
N ASN A 194 -16.33 -0.05 5.75
CA ASN A 194 -15.77 0.81 6.81
C ASN A 194 -14.24 0.70 6.94
N LEU A 195 -13.51 0.46 5.84
CA LEU A 195 -12.06 0.31 5.85
C LEU A 195 -11.37 1.68 5.69
N PRO A 196 -10.69 2.22 6.72
CA PRO A 196 -10.02 3.50 6.62
C PRO A 196 -8.94 3.47 5.54
N LEU A 197 -8.98 4.45 4.63
CA LEU A 197 -7.92 4.70 3.67
C LEU A 197 -7.02 5.80 4.20
N VAL A 198 -5.72 5.60 4.06
CA VAL A 198 -4.72 6.51 4.60
C VAL A 198 -3.79 6.94 3.48
N PHE A 199 -3.53 8.24 3.42
CA PHE A 199 -2.64 8.83 2.42
C PHE A 199 -1.54 9.58 3.16
N ALA A 200 -0.30 9.15 2.98
CA ALA A 200 0.82 9.66 3.78
C ALA A 200 2.14 9.71 3.00
N LYS A 201 3.06 10.52 3.51
CA LYS A 201 4.50 10.44 3.22
C LYS A 201 5.15 9.36 4.05
N LEU A 202 6.19 8.73 3.52
CA LEU A 202 6.93 7.68 4.21
C LEU A 202 7.51 8.16 5.57
N ASP A 203 8.05 9.38 5.60
CA ASP A 203 8.64 9.98 6.81
C ASP A 203 7.65 10.08 7.98
N ASN A 204 6.38 10.37 7.69
CA ASN A 204 5.33 10.54 8.69
C ASN A 204 4.63 9.23 9.05
N LEU A 205 4.84 8.16 8.26
CA LEU A 205 4.10 6.91 8.35
C LEU A 205 4.31 6.20 9.69
N SER A 206 5.52 6.22 10.26
CA SER A 206 5.82 5.55 11.54
C SER A 206 5.02 6.13 12.71
N LYS A 207 4.94 7.47 12.77
CA LYS A 207 4.16 8.18 13.79
C LYS A 207 2.68 7.87 13.61
N MET A 208 2.20 7.95 12.38
CA MET A 208 0.81 7.69 12.04
C MET A 208 0.38 6.25 12.36
N ILE A 209 1.22 5.24 12.11
CA ILE A 209 0.95 3.85 12.51
C ILE A 209 0.73 3.76 14.02
N SER A 210 1.61 4.41 14.79
CA SER A 210 1.49 4.44 16.25
C SER A 210 0.20 5.13 16.71
N ASP A 211 -0.19 6.22 16.05
CA ASP A 211 -1.44 6.92 16.34
C ASP A 211 -2.67 6.04 16.01
N LEU A 212 -2.69 5.42 14.84
CA LEU A 212 -3.77 4.50 14.40
C LEU A 212 -3.93 3.30 15.35
N GLU A 213 -2.84 2.70 15.81
CA GLU A 213 -2.86 1.60 16.78
C GLU A 213 -3.42 2.00 18.14
N ASN A 214 -3.29 3.28 18.50
CA ASN A 214 -3.84 3.86 19.73
C ASN A 214 -5.27 4.40 19.56
N GLY A 215 -5.91 4.14 18.41
CA GLY A 215 -7.23 4.69 18.07
C GLY A 215 -7.21 6.22 17.89
N LYS A 216 -6.03 6.83 17.85
CA LYS A 216 -5.84 8.25 17.59
C LYS A 216 -5.73 8.42 16.10
N PHE A 217 -6.81 8.87 15.48
CA PHE A 217 -6.72 9.38 14.13
C PHE A 217 -6.27 10.84 14.24
N ASN A 218 -5.05 11.14 14.71
CA ASN A 218 -4.50 12.49 14.72
C ASN A 218 -3.56 12.62 13.52
N SER A 219 -4.10 13.03 12.38
CA SER A 219 -3.35 13.09 11.13
C SER A 219 -2.48 14.34 11.09
N ILE A 220 -1.26 14.28 11.62
CA ILE A 220 -0.27 15.33 11.34
C ILE A 220 0.37 14.99 9.99
N ASN A 221 0.19 15.86 9.00
CA ASN A 221 0.79 15.74 7.66
C ASN A 221 0.42 14.46 6.88
N SER A 222 -0.80 13.97 7.09
CA SER A 222 -1.43 12.88 6.33
C SER A 222 -2.93 13.14 6.16
N THR A 223 -3.56 12.39 5.26
CA THR A 223 -5.02 12.41 5.07
C THR A 223 -5.60 11.05 5.45
N ILE A 224 -6.66 11.04 6.25
CA ILE A 224 -7.40 9.85 6.62
C ILE A 224 -8.81 9.94 6.05
N ILE A 225 -9.20 8.93 5.29
CA ILE A 225 -10.53 8.81 4.69
C ILE A 225 -11.28 7.69 5.41
N LYS A 226 -12.45 8.01 5.96
CA LYS A 226 -13.31 7.04 6.66
C LYS A 226 -14.76 7.51 6.64
N ASN A 227 -15.69 6.63 7.02
CA ASN A 227 -17.08 7.04 7.25
C ASN A 227 -17.12 8.00 8.45
N LEU A 228 -17.77 9.14 8.27
CA LEU A 228 -18.08 10.05 9.36
C LEU A 228 -19.24 9.45 10.15
N ILE A 229 -19.15 9.53 11.48
CA ILE A 229 -20.21 9.13 12.42
C ILE A 229 -21.19 10.29 12.54
#